data_AF-A0A323UNH9-F1
#
_entry.id   AF-A0A323UNH9-F1
#
_cell.length_a   1.000
_cell.length_b   1.000
_cell.length_c   1.000
_cell.angle_alpha   90.00
_cell.angle_beta   90.00
_cell.angle_gamma   90.00
#
_symmetry.space_group_name_H-M   'P 1'
#
loop_
_entity.id
_entity.type
_entity.pdbx_description
1 polymer ?
#
loop_
_entity_poly.entity_id
_entity_poly.type
_entity_poly.pdbx_seq_one_letter_code
_entity_poly.pdbx_strand_id
1 'polypeptide(L)' 'MTQRSTSADFVTAFATGWPENQPEVMILSLTTQKGVQDFALTKEQALLVAKTIKRTATALAAPKARA' A
#
# COMPACT_ATOMS: atom_id res chain seq x y z
N MET A 1 6.77 25.49 -4.63
CA MET A 1 7.13 24.07 -4.37
C MET A 1 6.50 23.68 -3.06
N THR A 2 5.52 22.78 -3.05
CA THR A 2 5.02 22.18 -1.81
C THR A 2 6.18 21.41 -1.18
N GLN A 3 6.65 21.91 -0.06
CA GLN A 3 7.68 21.27 0.76
C GLN A 3 7.11 19.92 1.19
N ARG A 4 7.41 18.85 0.43
CA ARG A 4 7.11 17.49 0.86
C ARG A 4 7.94 17.30 2.12
N SER A 5 7.28 17.36 3.28
CA SER A 5 7.90 17.11 4.56
C SER A 5 8.55 15.73 4.48
N THR A 6 9.87 15.68 4.38
CA THR A 6 10.70 14.48 4.38
C THR A 6 10.81 13.91 5.80
N SER A 7 9.69 13.89 6.52
CA SER A 7 9.45 12.97 7.63
C SER A 7 8.32 12.04 7.19
N ALA A 8 8.42 11.50 5.98
CA ALA A 8 7.61 10.35 5.63
C ALA A 8 8.08 9.24 6.57
N ASP A 9 7.25 8.88 7.54
CA ASP A 9 7.45 7.67 8.31
C ASP A 9 7.42 6.52 7.31
N PHE A 10 8.61 6.11 6.85
CA PHE A 10 8.73 5.15 5.78
C PHE A 10 8.06 3.85 6.22
N VAL A 11 7.22 3.31 5.35
CA VAL A 11 6.66 1.98 5.52
C VAL A 11 7.83 1.00 5.41
N THR A 12 8.13 0.32 6.51
CA THR A 12 9.20 -0.69 6.60
C THR A 12 8.68 -2.09 6.29
N ALA A 13 7.41 -2.34 6.56
CA ALA A 13 6.74 -3.59 6.22
C ALA A 13 5.24 -3.34 5.97
N PHE A 14 4.61 -4.26 5.25
CA PHE A 14 3.16 -4.29 5.13
C PHE A 14 2.66 -5.73 5.19
N ALA A 15 1.44 -5.92 5.67
CA ALA A 15 0.75 -7.21 5.70
C ALA A 15 -0.70 -7.03 5.26
N THR A 16 -1.26 -8.07 4.65
CA THR A 16 -2.68 -8.12 4.30
C THR A 16 -3.32 -9.34 4.96
N GLY A 17 -4.50 -9.17 5.54
CA GLY A 17 -5.26 -10.25 6.18
C GLY A 17 -6.74 -10.21 5.83
N TRP A 18 -7.38 -11.37 5.79
CA TRP A 18 -8.83 -11.52 5.63
C TRP A 18 -9.40 -12.06 6.94
N PRO A 19 -10.23 -11.29 7.67
CA PRO A 19 -10.86 -11.76 8.90
C PRO A 19 -11.83 -12.91 8.60
N GLU A 20 -11.81 -13.97 9.40
CA GLU A 20 -12.68 -15.14 9.20
C GLU A 20 -14.17 -14.79 9.27
N ASN A 21 -14.52 -13.84 10.15
CA ASN A 21 -15.91 -13.46 10.41
C ASN A 21 -16.44 -12.37 9.45
N GLN A 22 -15.56 -11.75 8.65
CA GLN A 22 -15.89 -10.64 7.73
C GLN A 22 -15.08 -10.79 6.42
N PRO A 23 -15.38 -11.81 5.59
CA PRO A 23 -14.64 -12.09 4.36
C PRO A 23 -14.76 -11.00 3.28
N GLU A 24 -15.70 -10.06 3.44
CA GLU A 24 -15.88 -8.90 2.59
C GLU A 24 -14.90 -7.75 2.90
N VAL A 25 -14.20 -7.83 4.03
CA VAL A 25 -13.21 -6.86 4.49
C VAL A 25 -11.80 -7.45 4.39
N MET A 26 -10.84 -6.66 3.92
CA MET A 26 -9.41 -6.96 4.00
C MET A 26 -8.74 -5.94 4.91
N ILE A 27 -7.92 -6.40 5.85
CA ILE A 27 -7.07 -5.53 6.66
C ILE A 27 -5.73 -5.37 5.96
N LEU A 28 -5.32 -4.11 5.74
CA LEU A 28 -3.98 -3.75 5.31
C LEU A 28 -3.25 -3.09 6.48
N SER A 29 -2.23 -3.76 7.01
CA SER A 29 -1.39 -3.25 8.10
C SER A 29 -0.12 -2.68 7.51
N LEU A 30 0.19 -1.42 7.83
CA LEU A 30 1.42 -0.73 7.44
C LEU A 30 2.28 -0.50 8.67
N THR A 31 3.47 -1.09 8.69
CA THR A 31 4.46 -0.88 9.75
C THR A 31 5.36 0.28 9.37
N THR A 32 5.50 1.23 10.28
CA THR A 32 6.43 2.35 10.19
C THR A 32 7.36 2.35 11.40
N GLN A 33 8.36 3.24 11.41
CA GLN A 33 9.23 3.42 12.59
C GLN A 33 8.47 3.87 13.85
N LYS A 34 7.27 4.44 13.69
CA LYS A 34 6.44 4.92 14.80
C LYS A 34 5.38 3.92 15.26
N GLY A 35 5.27 2.77 14.60
CA GLY A 35 4.28 1.73 14.93
C GLY A 35 3.51 1.22 13.70
N VAL A 36 2.47 0.45 13.98
CA VAL A 36 1.61 -0.19 12.98
C VAL A 36 0.32 0.62 12.80
N GLN A 37 -0.09 0.82 11.55
CA GLN A 37 -1.36 1.42 11.17
C GLN A 37 -2.19 0.43 10.37
N ASP A 38 -3.40 0.15 10.84
CA ASP A 38 -4.31 -0.80 10.21
C ASP A 38 -5.41 -0.07 9.43
N PHE A 39 -5.66 -0.55 8.21
CA PHE A 39 -6.72 -0.05 7.34
C PHE A 39 -7.68 -1.18 7.01
N ALA A 40 -8.95 -1.02 7.38
CA ALA A 40 -10.02 -1.89 6.92
C ALA A 40 -10.50 -1.44 5.55
N LEU A 41 -10.40 -2.32 4.57
CA LEU A 41 -10.78 -2.06 3.19
C LEU A 41 -11.92 -2.99 2.80
N THR A 42 -12.90 -2.50 2.05
CA THR A 42 -13.85 -3.39 1.38
C THR A 42 -13.11 -4.21 0.32
N LYS A 43 -13.69 -5.34 -0.09
CA LYS A 43 -13.17 -6.17 -1.18
C LYS A 43 -12.86 -5.36 -2.45
N GLU A 44 -13.69 -4.40 -2.81
CA GLU A 44 -13.50 -3.58 -4.01
C GLU A 44 -12.31 -2.62 -3.85
N GLN A 45 -12.17 -2.01 -2.67
CA GLN A 45 -11.03 -1.15 -2.34
C GLN A 45 -9.73 -1.96 -2.34
N ALA A 46 -9.74 -3.17 -1.75
CA ALA A 46 -8.61 -4.09 -1.76
C ALA A 46 -8.18 -4.45 -3.19
N LEU A 47 -9.13 -4.76 -4.08
CA LEU A 47 -8.87 -5.05 -5.49
C LEU A 47 -8.28 -3.84 -6.22
N LEU A 48 -8.75 -2.62 -5.93
CA LEU A 48 -8.22 -1.39 -6.50
C LEU A 48 -6.76 -1.15 -6.08
N VAL A 49 -6.45 -1.37 -4.80
CA VAL A 49 -5.08 -1.27 -4.27
C VAL A 49 -4.17 -2.29 -4.97
N ALA A 50 -4.58 -3.56 -5.07
CA ALA A 50 -3.80 -4.60 -5.73
C ALA A 50 -3.53 -4.29 -7.21
N LYS A 51 -4.55 -3.81 -7.95
CA LYS A 51 -4.40 -3.37 -9.34
C LYS A 51 -3.40 -2.21 -9.47
N THR A 52 -3.48 -1.26 -8.54
CA THR A 52 -2.60 -0.09 -8.53
C THR A 52 -1.16 -0.50 -8.26
N ILE A 53 -0.92 -1.36 -7.26
CA ILE A 53 0.43 -1.90 -6.95
C ILE A 53 1.00 -2.61 -8.18
N LYS A 54 0.22 -3.51 -8.81
CA LYS A 54 0.66 -4.23 -10.02
C LYS A 54 1.03 -3.28 -11.16
N ARG A 55 0.19 -2.27 -11.41
CA ARG A 55 0.43 -1.27 -12.45
C ARG A 55 1.70 -0.47 -12.15
N THR A 56 1.87 -0.02 -10.92
CA THR A 56 3.06 0.73 -10.48
C THR A 56 4.32 -0.12 -10.60
N ALA A 57 4.29 -1.38 -10.15
CA ALA A 57 5.42 -2.30 -10.28
C ALA A 57 5.80 -2.53 -11.76
N THR A 58 4.80 -2.69 -12.63
CA THR A 58 5.03 -2.82 -14.09
C THR A 58 5.67 -1.56 -14.67
N ALA A 59 5.18 -0.37 -14.28
CA ALA A 59 5.72 0.91 -14.75
C ALA A 59 7.14 1.18 -14.23
N LEU A 60 7.47 0.71 -13.02
CA LEU A 60 8.81 0.82 -12.45
C LEU A 60 9.79 -0.21 -13.03
N ALA A 61 9.32 -1.39 -13.44
CA ALA A 61 10.12 -2.43 -14.08
C ALA A 61 10.51 -2.08 -15.52
N ALA A 62 9.68 -1.29 -16.22
CA ALA A 62 10.06 -0.74 -17.52
C ALA A 62 11.25 0.22 -17.32
N PRO A 63 12.41 -0.02 -17.95
CA PRO A 63 13.55 0.88 -17.81
C PRO A 63 13.11 2.26 -18.29
N LYS A 64 13.24 3.25 -17.41
CA LYS A 64 13.10 4.65 -17.81
C LYS A 64 14.22 4.90 -18.82
N ALA A 65 13.90 4.82 -20.11
CA ALA A 65 14.84 5.20 -21.15
C ALA A 65 15.30 6.61 -20.81
N ARG A 66 16.57 6.72 -20.42
CA ARG A 66 17.20 7.98 -20.05
C ARG A 66 17.29 8.78 -21.35
N ALA A 67 16.33 9.67 -21.55
CA ALA A 67 16.42 10.73 -22.55
C ALA A 67 17.43 11.78 -22.08
#